data_AF-A0A4S2S8H2-F1
#
_entry.id   AF-A0A4S2S8H2-F1
#
_cell.length_a   1.000
_cell.length_b   1.000
_cell.length_c   1.000
_cell.angle_alpha   90.00
_cell.angle_beta   90.00
_cell.angle_gamma   90.00
#
_symmetry.space_group_name_H-M   'P 1'
#
loop_
_entity.id
_entity.type
_entity.pdbx_description
1 polymer ?
#
loop_
_entity_poly.entity_id
_entity_poly.type
_entity_poly.pdbx_seq_one_letter_code
_entity_poly.pdbx_strand_id
1 'polypeptide(L)'
;MPISKIRGAAVVAVALAALSVSCGTSPKGSASPGGSTGAPAATTGASSSAAPTDSTPTAPPASPASRTPSAQRSEPGSLVRDAFAGLQATLNDSCTPGNCAYFLGRVYDELHRMDAAMKADAKGPGHFPEPIALIKKLDAELAGDRSFENLKKHQTLLIGTRDKINVWMQGHPDDYR
;
A
#
# COMPACT_ATOMS: atom_id res chain seq x y z
N MET A 1 52.30 -5.71 39.96
CA MET A 1 52.70 -6.81 39.06
C MET A 1 52.17 -6.52 37.66
N PRO A 2 52.91 -6.86 36.59
CA PRO A 2 52.84 -6.20 35.29
C PRO A 2 52.02 -6.97 34.22
N ILE A 3 51.50 -6.20 33.26
CA ILE A 3 51.45 -6.40 31.79
C ILE A 3 50.95 -7.75 31.25
N SER A 4 49.91 -7.71 30.42
CA SER A 4 50.04 -8.17 29.02
C SER A 4 48.94 -7.65 28.10
N LYS A 5 49.37 -6.83 27.14
CA LYS A 5 48.68 -6.54 25.88
C LYS A 5 48.73 -7.78 25.01
N ILE A 6 47.65 -8.09 24.29
CA ILE A 6 47.76 -8.83 23.03
C ILE A 6 46.97 -8.07 21.97
N ARG A 7 47.72 -7.56 21.00
CA ARG A 7 47.25 -7.07 19.71
C ARG A 7 47.00 -8.30 18.84
N GLY A 8 45.89 -8.33 18.11
CA GLY A 8 45.66 -9.26 17.01
C GLY A 8 44.94 -8.53 15.88
N ALA A 9 45.70 -8.15 14.86
CA ALA A 9 45.18 -7.68 13.59
C ALA A 9 45.14 -8.85 12.60
N ALA A 10 44.06 -8.97 11.84
CA ALA A 10 44.08 -9.68 10.56
C ALA A 10 43.02 -9.05 9.63
N VAL A 11 43.54 -8.44 8.57
CA VAL A 11 42.85 -7.94 7.38
C VAL A 11 42.66 -9.12 6.44
N VAL A 12 41.45 -9.37 5.92
CA VAL A 12 41.27 -10.15 4.68
C VAL A 12 40.19 -9.50 3.81
N ALA A 13 40.52 -9.48 2.52
CA ALA A 13 40.04 -8.61 1.48
C ALA A 13 38.69 -8.98 0.86
N VAL A 14 38.17 -7.98 0.13
CA VAL A 14 37.01 -7.94 -0.76
C VAL A 14 37.03 -9.03 -1.83
N ALA A 15 35.86 -9.63 -2.10
CA ALA A 15 35.55 -10.20 -3.41
C ALA A 15 34.14 -9.74 -3.83
N LEU A 16 34.10 -8.82 -4.80
CA LEU A 16 32.92 -8.46 -5.57
C LEU A 16 32.58 -9.62 -6.51
N ALA A 17 31.36 -10.14 -6.43
CA ALA A 17 30.75 -10.94 -7.49
C ALA A 17 29.53 -10.19 -8.02
N ALA A 18 29.73 -9.48 -9.13
CA ALA A 18 28.65 -8.94 -9.94
C ALA A 18 28.07 -10.08 -10.79
N LEU A 19 26.82 -10.47 -10.53
CA LEU A 19 26.04 -11.32 -11.43
C LEU A 19 25.03 -10.45 -12.19
N SER A 20 25.47 -9.95 -13.34
CA SER A 20 24.61 -9.38 -14.36
C SER A 20 23.91 -10.51 -15.13
N VAL A 21 22.65 -10.80 -14.80
CA VAL A 21 21.74 -11.52 -15.70
C VAL A 21 21.06 -10.50 -16.61
N SER A 22 21.37 -10.60 -17.90
CA SER A 22 20.78 -9.88 -19.01
C SER A 22 20.30 -10.90 -20.05
N CYS A 23 19.27 -10.50 -20.81
CA CYS A 23 18.50 -11.20 -21.86
C CYS A 23 17.35 -12.10 -21.36
N GLY A 24 16.10 -11.95 -21.79
CA GLY A 24 15.50 -11.04 -22.79
C GLY A 24 14.42 -11.76 -23.60
N THR A 25 13.23 -11.16 -23.76
CA THR A 25 12.40 -11.18 -24.98
C THR A 25 11.01 -10.58 -24.69
N SER A 26 10.75 -9.43 -25.31
CA SER A 26 9.40 -8.88 -25.50
C SER A 26 8.98 -9.16 -26.95
N PRO A 27 7.83 -9.81 -27.20
CA PRO A 27 7.26 -9.81 -28.54
C PRO A 27 6.60 -8.46 -28.82
N LYS A 28 7.12 -7.84 -29.89
CA LYS A 28 6.58 -6.71 -30.65
C LYS A 28 5.23 -7.10 -31.27
N GLY A 29 4.14 -6.48 -30.81
CA GLY A 29 2.84 -6.47 -31.49
C GLY A 29 2.59 -5.09 -32.08
N SER A 30 2.57 -5.03 -33.41
CA SER A 30 2.58 -3.84 -34.27
C SER A 30 1.43 -2.85 -34.02
N ALA A 31 1.76 -1.57 -34.13
CA ALA A 31 0.80 -0.50 -34.36
C ALA A 31 0.19 -0.58 -35.77
N SER A 32 -1.07 -0.18 -35.90
CA SER A 32 -1.46 0.74 -36.98
C SER A 32 -2.60 1.65 -36.54
N PRO A 33 -2.55 2.94 -36.93
CA PRO A 33 -3.56 3.94 -36.63
C PRO A 33 -4.63 3.98 -37.74
N GLY A 34 -5.88 4.19 -37.34
CA GLY A 34 -6.98 4.45 -38.27
C GLY A 34 -7.92 5.47 -37.64
N GLY A 35 -7.70 6.74 -37.95
CA GLY A 35 -8.64 7.80 -37.64
C GLY A 35 -9.73 7.91 -38.71
N SER A 36 -10.93 8.30 -38.30
CA SER A 36 -11.82 9.28 -38.95
C SER A 36 -13.14 9.32 -38.16
N THR A 37 -13.46 10.43 -37.49
CA THR A 37 -14.32 11.54 -37.96
C THR A 37 -15.80 11.14 -38.11
N GLY A 38 -16.68 11.77 -37.33
CA GLY A 38 -18.11 11.80 -37.64
C GLY A 38 -19.08 11.96 -36.46
N ALA A 39 -19.35 13.20 -36.07
CA ALA A 39 -20.67 13.67 -35.62
C ALA A 39 -21.01 14.89 -36.51
N PRO A 40 -22.28 15.32 -36.74
CA PRO A 40 -23.46 15.16 -35.88
C PRO A 40 -24.81 14.98 -36.65
N ALA A 41 -25.92 15.23 -35.92
CA ALA A 41 -27.29 15.60 -36.36
C ALA A 41 -28.27 14.47 -36.73
N ALA A 42 -29.59 14.63 -36.69
CA ALA A 42 -30.60 15.28 -35.84
C ALA A 42 -31.98 14.91 -36.45
N THR A 43 -33.07 15.11 -35.69
CA THR A 43 -34.47 15.32 -36.14
C THR A 43 -35.34 14.17 -36.71
N THR A 44 -36.28 13.71 -35.86
CA THR A 44 -37.77 13.68 -35.97
C THR A 44 -38.53 13.19 -37.22
N GLY A 45 -39.54 12.32 -36.98
CA GLY A 45 -40.79 12.13 -37.77
C GLY A 45 -41.22 10.65 -37.88
N ALA A 46 -42.13 10.10 -37.05
CA ALA A 46 -43.61 10.03 -37.20
C ALA A 46 -44.07 9.46 -38.57
N SER A 47 -45.04 8.55 -38.78
CA SER A 47 -45.95 7.69 -37.99
C SER A 47 -46.66 6.76 -39.00
N SER A 48 -47.11 5.56 -38.58
CA SER A 48 -48.37 4.86 -38.96
C SER A 48 -48.23 3.37 -38.64
N SER A 49 -48.77 2.89 -37.51
CA SER A 49 -50.16 2.42 -37.31
C SER A 49 -50.42 1.00 -37.80
N ALA A 50 -50.38 0.06 -36.86
CA ALA A 50 -51.35 -1.04 -36.74
C ALA A 50 -51.22 -1.69 -35.35
N ALA A 51 -52.19 -1.43 -34.48
CA ALA A 51 -52.60 -2.27 -33.35
C ALA A 51 -54.00 -2.83 -33.70
N PRO A 52 -54.59 -3.85 -33.04
CA PRO A 52 -54.30 -4.40 -31.71
C PRO A 52 -54.05 -5.94 -31.75
N THR A 53 -53.59 -6.62 -30.70
CA THR A 53 -54.42 -7.12 -29.58
C THR A 53 -53.54 -7.63 -28.43
N ASP A 54 -53.89 -7.16 -27.24
CA ASP A 54 -54.09 -7.91 -25.98
C ASP A 54 -52.96 -8.74 -25.34
N SER A 55 -52.97 -8.66 -24.01
CA SER A 55 -52.35 -9.54 -23.02
C SER A 55 -50.90 -9.26 -22.61
N THR A 56 -50.80 -8.28 -21.71
CA THR A 56 -49.77 -8.14 -20.67
C THR A 56 -49.62 -9.45 -19.87
N PRO A 57 -48.38 -9.84 -19.52
CA PRO A 57 -48.10 -10.27 -18.17
C PRO A 57 -47.09 -9.32 -17.54
N THR A 58 -47.54 -8.69 -16.45
CA THR A 58 -46.80 -7.86 -15.50
C THR A 58 -45.38 -8.35 -15.25
N ALA A 59 -44.39 -7.54 -15.65
CA ALA A 59 -43.02 -7.67 -15.14
C ALA A 59 -43.02 -7.28 -13.64
N PRO A 60 -42.40 -8.05 -12.74
CA PRO A 60 -42.24 -7.62 -11.37
C PRO A 60 -41.34 -6.37 -11.32
N PRO A 61 -41.59 -5.41 -10.42
CA PRO A 61 -40.73 -4.25 -10.28
C PRO A 61 -39.32 -4.71 -9.91
N ALA A 62 -38.32 -4.20 -10.64
CA ALA A 62 -36.92 -4.32 -10.25
C ALA A 62 -36.77 -3.65 -8.87
N SER A 63 -36.69 -4.46 -7.81
CA SER A 63 -36.27 -3.97 -6.51
C SER A 63 -34.92 -3.28 -6.70
N PRO A 64 -34.75 -2.01 -6.26
CA PRO A 64 -33.41 -1.48 -6.12
C PRO A 64 -32.75 -2.36 -5.07
N ALA A 65 -31.80 -3.19 -5.50
CA ALA A 65 -30.85 -3.80 -4.59
C ALA A 65 -30.08 -2.64 -3.96
N SER A 66 -30.63 -2.09 -2.87
CA SER A 66 -29.89 -1.31 -1.91
C SER A 66 -28.73 -2.19 -1.51
N ARG A 67 -27.57 -1.95 -2.14
CA ARG A 67 -26.29 -2.40 -1.64
C ARG A 67 -26.05 -1.61 -0.37
N THR A 68 -26.74 -1.98 0.69
CA THR A 68 -26.25 -1.75 2.04
C THR A 68 -24.85 -2.33 2.00
N PRO A 69 -23.78 -1.55 2.26
CA PRO A 69 -22.50 -2.17 2.51
C PRO A 69 -22.75 -3.10 3.68
N SER A 70 -22.78 -4.40 3.41
CA SER A 70 -22.70 -5.38 4.48
C SER A 70 -21.48 -4.93 5.26
N ALA A 71 -21.68 -4.59 6.53
CA ALA A 71 -20.58 -4.51 7.48
C ALA A 71 -20.01 -5.92 7.48
N GLN A 72 -19.10 -6.17 6.52
CA GLN A 72 -18.41 -7.41 6.35
C GLN A 72 -17.70 -7.53 7.68
N ARG A 73 -18.14 -8.50 8.49
CA ARG A 73 -17.54 -8.79 9.77
C ARG A 73 -16.08 -9.07 9.44
N SER A 74 -15.24 -8.07 9.66
CA SER A 74 -13.83 -8.13 9.29
C SER A 74 -13.28 -9.36 9.99
N GLU A 75 -12.83 -10.34 9.21
CA GLU A 75 -12.14 -11.49 9.76
C GLU A 75 -10.99 -10.98 10.65
N PRO A 76 -10.71 -11.63 11.79
CA PRO A 76 -9.57 -11.26 12.63
C PRO A 76 -8.31 -11.07 11.78
N GLY A 77 -7.56 -9.98 11.97
CA GLY A 77 -6.39 -9.66 11.17
C GLY A 77 -6.64 -8.96 9.82
N SER A 78 -7.87 -8.87 9.30
CA SER A 78 -8.09 -8.26 7.96
C SER A 78 -7.67 -6.80 7.87
N LEU A 79 -7.88 -6.02 8.94
CA LEU A 79 -7.45 -4.62 9.02
C LEU A 79 -5.93 -4.49 9.11
N VAL A 80 -5.28 -5.38 9.86
CA VAL A 80 -3.82 -5.41 9.97
C VAL A 80 -3.20 -5.77 8.62
N ARG A 81 -3.80 -6.73 7.91
CA ARG A 81 -3.40 -7.10 6.55
C ARG A 81 -3.48 -5.94 5.58
N ASP A 82 -4.60 -5.22 5.58
CA ASP A 82 -4.82 -4.09 4.67
C ASP A 82 -3.89 -2.92 5.00
N ALA A 83 -3.69 -2.62 6.30
CA ALA A 83 -2.73 -1.62 6.75
C ALA A 83 -1.29 -2.00 6.39
N PHE A 84 -0.94 -3.29 6.53
CA PHE A 84 0.37 -3.78 6.16
C PHE A 84 0.61 -3.68 4.66
N ALA A 85 -0.39 -3.99 3.83
CA ALA A 85 -0.32 -3.79 2.38
C ALA A 85 -0.07 -2.31 2.02
N GLY A 86 -0.72 -1.38 2.72
CA GLY A 86 -0.47 0.06 2.59
C GLY A 86 0.98 0.44 2.91
N LEU A 87 1.52 -0.08 4.02
CA LEU A 87 2.93 0.12 4.38
C LEU A 87 3.88 -0.45 3.32
N GLN A 88 3.60 -1.66 2.82
CA GLN A 88 4.40 -2.31 1.78
C GLN A 88 4.43 -1.53 0.47
N ALA A 89 3.34 -0.84 0.13
CA ALA A 89 3.28 0.01 -1.07
C ALA A 89 4.31 1.15 -1.05
N THR A 90 4.91 1.46 0.11
CA THR A 90 5.95 2.49 0.24
C THR A 90 7.38 1.95 0.14
N LEU A 91 7.59 0.63 0.12
CA LEU A 91 8.93 0.03 0.24
C LEU A 91 9.83 0.28 -0.98
N ASN A 92 9.25 0.36 -2.17
CA ASN A 92 9.97 0.62 -3.41
C ASN A 92 10.11 2.12 -3.72
N ASP A 93 9.52 2.98 -2.88
CA ASP A 93 9.64 4.42 -2.99
C ASP A 93 10.78 4.94 -2.11
N SER A 94 11.28 6.12 -2.47
CA SER A 94 12.29 6.84 -1.70
C SER A 94 12.08 8.35 -1.78
N CYS A 95 12.68 9.06 -0.83
CA CYS A 95 12.73 10.52 -0.85
C CYS A 95 13.72 11.00 -1.93
N THR A 96 13.20 11.70 -2.93
CA THR A 96 13.93 12.39 -4.00
C THR A 96 13.59 13.88 -3.97
N PRO A 97 14.39 14.76 -4.62
CA PRO A 97 14.16 16.21 -4.58
C PRO A 97 12.74 16.67 -4.99
N GLY A 98 12.03 15.90 -5.82
CA GLY A 98 10.68 16.25 -6.29
C GLY A 98 9.51 15.61 -5.54
N ASN A 99 9.74 14.58 -4.71
CA ASN A 99 8.66 13.83 -4.06
C ASN A 99 8.83 13.67 -2.54
N CYS A 100 9.92 14.21 -1.95
CA CYS A 100 10.30 13.85 -0.59
C CYS A 100 9.22 14.16 0.45
N ALA A 101 8.56 15.32 0.34
CA ALA A 101 7.49 15.69 1.27
C ALA A 101 6.31 14.71 1.20
N TYR A 102 5.90 14.35 -0.01
CA TYR A 102 4.85 13.35 -0.24
C TYR A 102 5.25 11.98 0.33
N PHE A 103 6.46 11.52 -0.01
CA PHE A 103 6.95 10.21 0.42
C PHE A 103 7.02 10.10 1.95
N LEU A 104 7.63 11.07 2.63
CA LEU A 104 7.76 11.03 4.09
C LEU A 104 6.40 11.15 4.80
N GLY A 105 5.51 12.00 4.29
CA GLY A 105 4.14 12.08 4.79
C GLY A 105 3.41 10.75 4.64
N ARG A 106 3.52 10.11 3.47
CA ARG A 106 2.91 8.80 3.22
C ARG A 106 3.46 7.71 4.13
N VAL A 107 4.77 7.62 4.33
CA VAL A 107 5.33 6.62 5.26
C VAL A 107 4.84 6.87 6.69
N TYR A 108 4.76 8.12 7.14
CA TYR A 108 4.19 8.46 8.45
C TYR A 108 2.74 7.97 8.57
N ASP A 109 1.91 8.25 7.56
CA ASP A 109 0.50 7.90 7.57
C ASP A 109 0.27 6.39 7.57
N GLU A 110 1.04 5.64 6.76
CA GLU A 110 0.93 4.17 6.72
C GLU A 110 1.43 3.52 8.01
N LEU A 111 2.47 4.06 8.64
CA LEU A 111 2.90 3.62 9.97
C LEU A 111 1.77 3.82 11.00
N HIS A 112 1.09 4.96 11.00
CA HIS A 112 0.02 5.22 11.95
C HIS A 112 -1.24 4.41 11.66
N ARG A 113 -1.54 4.14 10.38
CA ARG A 113 -2.60 3.20 10.00
C ARG A 113 -2.30 1.80 10.52
N MET A 114 -1.04 1.37 10.43
CA MET A 114 -0.58 0.10 10.97
C MET A 114 -0.75 0.05 12.48
N ASP A 115 -0.30 1.08 13.22
CA ASP A 115 -0.48 1.17 14.68
C ASP A 115 -1.94 1.06 15.10
N ALA A 116 -2.82 1.81 14.43
CA ALA A 116 -4.25 1.80 14.69
C ALA A 116 -4.86 0.40 14.44
N ALA A 117 -4.50 -0.23 13.33
CA ALA A 117 -4.99 -1.57 12.99
C ALA A 117 -4.52 -2.62 14.00
N MET A 118 -3.24 -2.61 14.38
CA MET A 118 -2.67 -3.55 15.36
C MET A 118 -3.29 -3.39 16.75
N LYS A 119 -3.56 -2.16 17.18
CA LYS A 119 -4.23 -1.89 18.47
C LYS A 119 -5.70 -2.28 18.47
N ALA A 120 -6.36 -2.19 17.32
CA ALA A 120 -7.77 -2.54 17.14
C ALA A 120 -8.00 -4.03 16.85
N ASP A 121 -6.93 -4.81 16.63
CA ASP A 121 -7.05 -6.24 16.36
C ASP A 121 -7.68 -6.99 17.55
N ALA A 122 -8.46 -8.03 17.26
CA ALA A 122 -9.17 -8.81 18.26
C ALA A 122 -8.22 -9.55 19.24
N LYS A 123 -7.00 -9.86 18.82
CA LYS A 123 -5.95 -10.44 19.68
C LYS A 123 -5.31 -9.39 20.61
N GLY A 124 -5.59 -8.10 20.37
CA GLY A 124 -5.15 -6.97 21.17
C GLY A 124 -3.71 -6.53 20.89
N PRO A 125 -3.30 -5.36 21.43
CA PRO A 125 -1.98 -4.78 21.18
C PRO A 125 -0.81 -5.62 21.70
N GLY A 126 -1.05 -6.52 22.66
CA GLY A 126 -0.03 -7.45 23.16
C GLY A 126 0.43 -8.47 22.12
N HIS A 127 -0.33 -8.65 21.03
CA HIS A 127 0.04 -9.50 19.91
C HIS A 127 1.07 -8.85 18.96
N PHE A 128 1.13 -7.51 18.94
CA PHE A 128 2.05 -6.74 18.08
C PHE A 128 3.03 -5.88 18.90
N PRO A 129 3.77 -6.47 19.87
CA PRO A 129 4.51 -5.69 20.85
C PRO A 129 5.64 -4.88 20.22
N GLU A 130 6.40 -5.46 19.28
CA GLU A 130 7.53 -4.78 18.65
C GLU A 130 7.09 -3.69 17.66
N PRO A 131 6.17 -3.94 16.70
CA PRO A 131 5.73 -2.88 15.80
C PRO A 131 5.15 -1.67 16.52
N ILE A 132 4.29 -1.87 17.53
CA ILE A 132 3.68 -0.78 18.30
C ILE A 132 4.77 -0.01 19.08
N ALA A 133 5.74 -0.70 19.67
CA ALA A 133 6.83 -0.04 20.39
C ALA A 133 7.72 0.80 19.46
N LEU A 134 7.98 0.33 18.23
CA LEU A 134 8.74 1.09 17.23
C LEU A 134 8.02 2.38 16.82
N ILE A 135 6.70 2.32 16.63
CA ILE A 135 5.89 3.50 16.27
C ILE A 135 5.82 4.48 17.45
N LYS A 136 5.59 3.98 18.67
CA LYS A 136 5.64 4.81 19.88
C LYS A 136 6.98 5.54 20.04
N LYS A 137 8.10 4.87 19.74
CA LYS A 137 9.42 5.51 19.74
C LYS A 137 9.53 6.59 18.67
N LEU A 138 9.04 6.32 17.46
CA LEU A 138 8.99 7.32 16.39
C LEU A 138 8.19 8.56 16.84
N ASP A 139 7.02 8.38 17.44
CA ASP A 139 6.16 9.48 17.87
C ASP A 139 6.79 10.35 18.95
N ALA A 140 7.54 9.73 19.87
CA ALA A 140 8.29 10.45 20.90
C ALA A 140 9.37 11.36 20.29
N GLU A 141 10.06 10.91 19.25
CA GLU A 141 11.09 11.68 18.55
C GLU A 141 10.48 12.78 17.66
N LEU A 142 9.32 12.50 17.05
CA LEU A 142 8.59 13.48 16.23
C LEU A 142 7.87 14.54 17.08
N ALA A 143 7.59 14.26 18.36
CA ALA A 143 6.87 15.14 19.27
C ALA A 143 5.52 15.65 18.72
N GLY A 144 4.85 14.85 17.89
CA GLY A 144 3.59 15.20 17.23
C GLY A 144 3.70 16.19 16.07
N ASP A 145 4.90 16.68 15.73
CA ASP A 145 5.10 17.57 14.60
C ASP A 145 5.19 16.79 13.28
N ARG A 146 4.17 16.95 12.45
CA ARG A 146 4.03 16.30 11.13
C ARG A 146 4.46 17.20 9.97
N SER A 147 5.07 18.35 10.25
CA SER A 147 5.60 19.23 9.21
C SER A 147 6.67 18.51 8.40
N PHE A 148 6.77 18.87 7.11
CA PHE A 148 7.80 18.30 6.24
C PHE A 148 9.20 18.47 6.84
N GLU A 149 9.52 19.63 7.40
CA GLU A 149 10.83 19.90 7.99
C GLU A 149 11.16 18.92 9.12
N ASN A 150 10.19 18.64 10.00
CA ASN A 150 10.41 17.69 11.09
C ASN A 150 10.48 16.24 10.60
N LEU A 151 9.61 15.84 9.67
CA LEU A 151 9.67 14.49 9.07
C LEU A 151 10.98 14.29 8.29
N LYS A 152 11.46 15.34 7.61
CA LYS A 152 12.73 15.33 6.87
C LYS A 152 13.92 15.21 7.80
N LYS A 153 13.93 15.97 8.91
CA LYS A 153 14.93 15.86 9.97
C LYS A 153 15.02 14.43 10.53
N HIS A 154 13.88 13.74 10.65
CA HIS A 154 13.80 12.38 11.19
C HIS A 154 13.67 11.29 10.11
N GLN A 155 14.00 11.59 8.85
CA GLN A 155 13.80 10.68 7.71
C GLN A 155 14.36 9.27 7.97
N THR A 156 15.59 9.16 8.47
CA THR A 156 16.24 7.86 8.71
C THR A 156 15.49 7.02 9.75
N LEU A 157 14.99 7.67 10.81
CA LEU A 157 14.19 6.99 11.83
C LEU A 157 12.87 6.51 11.25
N LEU A 158 12.20 7.35 10.47
CA LEU A 158 10.89 7.09 9.89
C LEU A 158 10.92 5.92 8.88
N ILE A 159 11.88 5.95 7.96
CA ILE A 159 12.13 4.86 7.00
C ILE A 159 12.60 3.59 7.74
N GLY A 160 13.50 3.72 8.70
CA GLY A 160 13.98 2.58 9.48
C GLY A 160 12.88 1.90 10.29
N THR A 161 11.91 2.64 10.81
CA THR A 161 10.72 2.09 11.48
C THR A 161 9.84 1.32 10.50
N ARG A 162 9.54 1.87 9.31
CA ARG A 162 8.84 1.16 8.23
C ARG A 162 9.51 -0.18 7.92
N ASP A 163 10.82 -0.16 7.70
CA ASP A 163 11.56 -1.35 7.27
C ASP A 163 11.56 -2.44 8.35
N LYS A 164 11.78 -2.06 9.62
CA LYS A 164 11.75 -3.00 10.74
C LYS A 164 10.38 -3.62 10.93
N ILE A 165 9.31 -2.84 10.82
CA ILE A 165 7.95 -3.36 10.91
C ILE A 165 7.68 -4.31 9.74
N ASN A 166 8.11 -3.97 8.52
CA ASN A 166 7.97 -4.88 7.39
C ASN A 166 8.69 -6.21 7.62
N VAL A 167 9.92 -6.20 8.12
CA VAL A 167 10.66 -7.43 8.46
C VAL A 167 9.92 -8.23 9.54
N TRP A 168 9.45 -7.56 10.59
CA TRP A 168 8.73 -8.21 11.67
C TRP A 168 7.46 -8.88 11.16
N MET A 169 6.62 -8.15 10.41
CA MET A 169 5.39 -8.68 9.83
C MET A 169 5.67 -9.85 8.87
N GLN A 170 6.75 -9.80 8.09
CA GLN A 170 7.12 -10.92 7.23
C GLN A 170 7.53 -12.18 8.03
N GLY A 171 8.08 -12.00 9.23
CA GLY A 171 8.39 -13.10 10.15
C GLY A 171 7.18 -13.65 10.94
N HIS A 172 6.05 -12.94 10.93
CA HIS A 172 4.84 -13.28 11.70
C HIS A 172 3.59 -13.34 10.81
N PRO A 173 3.56 -14.19 9.78
CA PRO A 173 2.47 -14.24 8.82
C PRO A 173 1.09 -14.56 9.43
N ASP A 174 1.06 -15.38 10.47
CA ASP A 174 -0.18 -15.83 11.13
C ASP A 174 -0.84 -14.72 11.97
N ASP A 175 -0.13 -13.61 12.19
CA ASP A 175 -0.62 -12.49 12.98
C ASP A 175 -1.59 -11.61 12.19
N TYR A 176 -1.61 -11.71 10.85
CA TYR A 176 -2.43 -10.89 9.96
C TYR A 176 -3.04 -11.62 8.76
N ARG A 177 -2.85 -12.94 8.63
CA ARG A 177 -3.45 -13.71 7.53
C ARG A 177 -4.84 -14.20 7.85
#